data_AF-A0A3B5Q620-F1
#
_entry.id   AF-A0A3B5Q620-F1
#
_cell.length_a   1.000
_cell.length_b   1.000
_cell.length_c   1.000
_cell.angle_alpha   90.00
_cell.angle_beta   90.00
_cell.angle_gamma   90.00
#
_symmetry.space_group_name_H-M   'P 1'
#
loop_
_entity.id
_entity.type
_entity.pdbx_description
1 polymer ?
#
loop_
_entity_poly.entity_id
_entity_poly.type
_entity_poly.pdbx_seq_one_letter_code
_entity_poly.pdbx_strand_id
1 'polypeptide(L)' 'IILSGLDDEQFPESLTCHSILELPMYSTKEIMRERLTEALESNRGFRT' A
#
# COMPACT_ATOMS: atom_id res chain seq x y z
N ILE A 1 4.83 -19.71 3.32
CA ILE A 1 3.49 -19.39 3.86
C ILE A 1 3.20 -17.97 3.39
N ILE A 2 2.24 -17.79 2.48
CA ILE A 2 1.80 -16.44 2.07
C ILE A 2 0.90 -15.94 3.19
N LEU A 3 1.34 -14.91 3.91
CA LEU A 3 0.61 -14.28 5.01
C LEU A 3 -0.35 -13.22 4.47
N SER A 4 -1.25 -13.60 3.55
CA SER A 4 -2.12 -12.65 2.84
C SER A 4 -2.97 -11.76 3.77
N GLY A 5 -3.23 -12.21 5.00
CA GLY A 5 -3.94 -11.40 6.01
C GLY A 5 -3.10 -10.31 6.69
N LEU A 6 -1.76 -10.40 6.69
CA LEU A 6 -0.90 -9.35 7.23
C LEU A 6 -0.71 -8.22 6.21
N ASP A 7 -0.62 -8.58 4.92
CA ASP A 7 -0.49 -7.64 3.81
C ASP A 7 -1.67 -6.66 3.74
N ASP A 8 -2.89 -7.09 4.09
CA ASP A 8 -4.11 -6.26 4.10
C ASP A 8 -4.06 -5.11 5.12
N GLU A 9 -3.21 -5.22 6.13
CA GLU A 9 -2.98 -4.19 7.15
C GLU A 9 -1.83 -3.23 6.78
N GLN A 10 -1.01 -3.58 5.77
CA GLN A 10 0.09 -2.73 5.33
C GLN A 10 -0.40 -1.65 4.36
N PHE A 11 0.16 -0.45 4.49
CA PHE A 11 0.00 0.60 3.49
C PHE A 11 1.01 0.41 2.36
N PRO A 12 0.65 0.79 1.12
CA PRO A 12 1.62 0.86 0.04
C PRO A 12 2.67 1.94 0.32
N GLU A 13 3.87 1.72 -0.21
CA GLU A 13 5.01 2.65 -0.10
C GLU A 13 5.47 3.10 -1.48
N SER A 14 6.15 4.24 -1.56
CA SER A 14 6.58 4.82 -2.83
C SER A 14 8.05 5.19 -2.79
N LEU A 15 8.84 4.61 -3.70
CA LEU A 15 10.20 5.04 -3.98
C LEU A 15 10.17 6.15 -5.03
N THR A 16 9.89 7.37 -4.57
CA THR A 16 9.64 8.54 -5.44
C THR A 16 10.80 8.86 -6.39
N CYS A 17 12.04 8.69 -5.95
CA CYS A 17 13.24 8.89 -6.77
C CYS A 17 13.36 7.89 -7.93
N HIS A 18 12.68 6.74 -7.86
CA HIS A 18 12.65 5.72 -8.90
C HIS A 18 11.29 5.63 -9.62
N SER A 19 10.30 6.43 -9.21
CA SER A 19 8.91 6.34 -9.69
C SER A 19 8.32 4.92 -9.56
N ILE A 20 8.64 4.23 -8.46
CA ILE A 20 8.15 2.89 -8.15
C ILE A 20 7.13 2.97 -7.01
N LEU A 21 6.00 2.28 -7.19
CA LEU A 21 4.98 2.06 -6.17
C LEU A 21 5.05 0.59 -5.72
N GLU A 22 5.28 0.38 -4.44
CA GLU A 22 5.34 -0.96 -3.85
C GLU A 22 3.99 -1.30 -3.24
N LEU A 23 3.37 -2.36 -3.77
CA LEU A 23 2.05 -2.84 -3.34
C LEU A 23 2.21 -4.17 -2.60
N PRO A 24 1.74 -4.26 -1.34
CA PRO A 24 1.54 -5.51 -0.64
C PRO A 24 0.65 -6.48 -1.42
N MET A 25 0.74 -7.77 -1.09
CA MET A 25 -0.04 -8.83 -1.75
C MET A 25 -1.44 -8.92 -1.15
N TYR A 26 -2.25 -7.88 -1.40
CA TYR A 26 -3.61 -7.77 -0.88
C TYR A 26 -4.51 -8.93 -1.28
N SER A 27 -5.38 -9.35 -0.36
CA SER A 27 -6.33 -10.45 -0.58
C SER A 27 -7.43 -10.10 -1.58
N THR A 28 -7.82 -8.82 -1.66
CA THR A 28 -8.84 -8.32 -2.60
C THR A 28 -8.47 -6.97 -3.19
N LYS A 29 -9.10 -6.63 -4.32
CA LYS A 29 -8.91 -5.34 -5.00
C LYS A 29 -9.48 -4.18 -4.18
N GLU A 30 -10.55 -4.43 -3.44
CA GLU A 30 -11.24 -3.44 -2.61
C GLU A 30 -10.32 -2.96 -1.48
N ILE A 31 -9.64 -3.90 -0.80
CA ILE A 31 -8.67 -3.60 0.26
C ILE A 31 -7.49 -2.80 -0.31
N MET A 32 -6.92 -3.24 -1.44
CA MET A 32 -5.84 -2.50 -2.12
C MET A 32 -6.24 -1.05 -2.41
N ARG A 33 -7.46 -0.84 -2.92
CA ARG A 33 -7.96 0.49 -3.24
C ARG A 33 -8.13 1.36 -2.00
N GLU A 34 -8.69 0.82 -0.94
CA GLU A 34 -8.89 1.52 0.33
C GLU A 34 -7.53 1.99 0.89
N ARG A 35 -6.58 1.06 1.05
CA ARG A 35 -5.24 1.36 1.57
C ARG A 35 -4.46 2.35 0.71
N LEU A 36 -4.56 2.23 -0.62
CA LEU A 36 -3.94 3.18 -1.53
C LEU A 36 -4.54 4.59 -1.40
N THR A 37 -5.86 4.68 -1.28
CA THR A 37 -6.56 5.96 -1.12
C THR A 37 -6.17 6.62 0.19
N GLU A 38 -6.16 5.86 1.29
CA GLU A 38 -5.73 6.33 2.60
C GLU A 38 -4.27 6.81 2.59
N ALA A 39 -3.35 6.08 1.95
CA ALA A 39 -1.94 6.46 1.86
C ALA A 39 -1.76 7.81 1.12
N LEU A 40 -2.55 8.04 0.07
CA LEU A 40 -2.57 9.28 -0.72
C LEU A 40 -3.17 10.47 0.05
N GLU A 41 -4.23 10.22 0.82
CA GLU A 41 -4.93 11.27 1.59
C GLU A 41 -4.22 11.60 2.91
N SER A 42 -3.33 10.72 3.38
CA SER A 42 -2.57 10.97 4.59
C SER A 42 -1.75 12.26 4.47
N ASN A 43 -1.74 13.09 5.52
CA ASN A 43 -1.02 14.37 5.53
C ASN A 43 0.52 14.23 5.37
N ARG A 44 1.03 12.98 5.29
CA ARG A 44 2.44 12.63 5.07
C ARG A 44 2.70 12.02 3.68
N GLY A 45 1.67 11.68 2.90
CA GLY A 45 1.80 10.92 1.66
C GLY A 45 2.35 9.51 1.89
N PHE A 46 2.75 8.82 0.81
CA PHE A 46 3.45 7.54 0.91
C PHE A 46 4.71 7.70 1.76
N ARG A 47 4.91 6.80 2.73
CA ARG A 47 6.17 6.72 3.46
C ARG A 47 7.22 6.16 2.48
N THR A 48 8.35 6.85 2.40
CA THR A 48 9.56 6.47 1.63
C THR A 48 10.52 5.68 2.51
#